data_AF-A0A5B0SXH0-F1
#
_entry.id   AF-A0A5B0SXH0-F1
#
_cell.length_a   1.000
_cell.length_b   1.000
_cell.length_c   1.000
_cell.angle_alpha   90.00
_cell.angle_beta   90.00
_cell.angle_gamma   90.00
#
_symmetry.space_group_name_H-M   'P 1'
#
loop_
_entity.id
_entity.type
_entity.pdbx_description
1 polymer ?
#
loop_
_entity_poly.entity_id
_entity_poly.type
_entity_poly.pdbx_seq_one_letter_code
_entity_poly.pdbx_strand_id
1 'polypeptide(L)'
;MESIVIADVKERIEKVVSGYRNGVGKSAYTLRVKDKYRMNSKYMVAYICFLLFSIPLYKLMFLPSVISGVASLTGIISLLIPYGFNYFKEKVWNDDYITEFDLFYLCENEHLYSIIIDEIKSGNRVTYTWLEESTNKICSFIQRQIEADNLKVIAEKIVNHKAESI
;
A
#
# COMPACT_ATOMS: atom_id res chain seq x y z
N MET A 1 -23.40 -5.69 13.26
CA MET A 1 -24.00 -6.62 12.29
C MET A 1 -23.53 -6.14 10.93
N GLU A 2 -22.71 -6.92 10.24
CA GLU A 2 -22.17 -6.51 8.93
C GLU A 2 -23.30 -6.50 7.90
N SER A 3 -23.44 -5.43 7.10
CA SER A 3 -24.49 -5.38 6.09
C SER A 3 -24.16 -6.38 4.97
N ILE A 4 -25.18 -7.02 4.40
CA ILE A 4 -25.03 -7.96 3.28
C ILE A 4 -24.22 -7.33 2.14
N VAL A 5 -24.40 -6.03 1.91
CA VAL A 5 -23.67 -5.23 0.93
C VAL A 5 -22.16 -5.17 1.23
N ILE A 6 -21.76 -4.91 2.47
CA ILE A 6 -20.33 -4.84 2.85
C ILE A 6 -19.69 -6.23 2.75
N ALA A 7 -20.42 -7.28 3.13
CA ALA A 7 -19.94 -8.65 3.00
C ALA A 7 -19.69 -9.03 1.54
N ASP A 8 -20.63 -8.73 0.63
CA ASP A 8 -20.47 -8.96 -0.82
C ASP A 8 -19.28 -8.19 -1.39
N VAL A 9 -19.10 -6.92 -1.00
CA VAL A 9 -17.95 -6.11 -1.44
C VAL A 9 -16.62 -6.74 -1.01
N LYS A 10 -16.51 -7.15 0.26
CA LYS A 10 -15.29 -7.82 0.76
C LYS A 10 -15.02 -9.11 0.01
N GLU A 11 -16.04 -9.94 -0.16
CA GLU A 11 -15.92 -11.21 -0.87
C GLU A 11 -15.47 -11.01 -2.32
N ARG A 12 -16.05 -10.03 -3.03
CA ARG A 12 -15.66 -9.74 -4.42
C ARG A 12 -14.22 -9.28 -4.52
N ILE A 13 -13.79 -8.35 -3.67
CA ILE A 13 -12.41 -7.87 -3.63
C ILE A 13 -11.45 -9.02 -3.28
N GLU A 14 -11.76 -9.79 -2.24
CA GLU A 14 -10.96 -10.92 -1.81
C GLU A 14 -10.82 -11.96 -2.93
N LYS A 15 -11.89 -12.26 -3.66
CA LYS A 15 -11.90 -13.23 -4.75
C LYS A 15 -11.00 -12.81 -5.91
N VAL A 16 -11.10 -11.57 -6.39
CA VAL A 16 -10.28 -11.10 -7.52
C VAL A 16 -8.81 -10.95 -7.11
N VAL A 17 -8.55 -10.43 -5.90
CA VAL A 17 -7.19 -10.27 -5.38
C VAL A 17 -6.56 -11.65 -5.18
N SER A 18 -7.21 -12.55 -4.44
CA SER A 18 -6.67 -13.90 -4.22
C SER A 18 -6.51 -14.68 -5.53
N GLY A 19 -7.44 -14.53 -6.48
CA GLY A 19 -7.36 -15.11 -7.82
C GLY A 19 -6.10 -14.66 -8.56
N TYR A 20 -5.84 -13.35 -8.59
CA TYR A 20 -4.62 -12.80 -9.19
C TYR A 20 -3.35 -13.30 -8.47
N ARG A 21 -3.31 -13.17 -7.14
CA ARG A 21 -2.12 -13.46 -6.32
C ARG A 21 -1.73 -14.94 -6.36
N ASN A 22 -2.70 -15.85 -6.43
CA ASN A 22 -2.49 -17.29 -6.50
C ASN A 22 -2.32 -17.81 -7.93
N GLY A 23 -2.77 -17.05 -8.93
CA GLY A 23 -2.65 -17.37 -10.35
C GLY A 23 -1.47 -16.64 -11.01
N VAL A 24 -1.80 -15.79 -11.99
CA VAL A 24 -0.84 -15.07 -12.85
C VAL A 24 0.13 -14.21 -12.05
N GLY A 25 -0.34 -13.61 -10.95
CA GLY A 25 0.48 -12.76 -10.10
C GLY A 25 1.60 -13.50 -9.38
N LYS A 26 1.51 -14.83 -9.18
CA LYS A 26 2.45 -15.59 -8.34
C LYS A 26 3.92 -15.39 -8.74
N SER A 27 4.20 -15.10 -10.01
CA SER A 27 5.53 -14.77 -10.54
C SER A 27 5.74 -13.27 -10.84
N ALA A 28 4.70 -12.44 -10.74
CA ALA A 28 4.70 -11.02 -11.09
C ALA A 28 4.97 -10.09 -9.88
N TYR A 29 5.93 -10.48 -9.03
CA TYR A 29 6.39 -9.63 -7.93
C TYR A 29 7.90 -9.55 -7.87
N THR A 30 8.40 -8.43 -7.35
CA THR A 30 9.80 -8.26 -6.99
C THR A 30 9.94 -8.08 -5.49
N LEU A 31 11.05 -8.56 -4.93
CA LEU A 31 11.40 -8.27 -3.53
C LEU A 31 12.17 -6.96 -3.49
N ARG A 32 11.57 -5.95 -2.87
CA ARG A 32 12.19 -4.63 -2.68
C ARG A 32 12.46 -4.41 -1.19
N VAL A 33 13.53 -3.71 -0.85
CA VAL A 33 13.78 -3.26 0.53
C VAL A 33 12.70 -2.25 0.91
N LYS A 34 12.06 -2.45 2.06
CA LYS A 34 11.02 -1.54 2.58
C LYS A 34 11.54 -0.12 2.65
N ASP A 35 10.72 0.85 2.27
CA ASP A 35 11.17 2.24 2.16
C ASP A 35 11.70 2.82 3.48
N LYS A 36 11.17 2.38 4.64
CA LYS A 36 11.70 2.76 5.96
C LYS A 36 13.14 2.31 6.24
N TYR A 37 13.63 1.29 5.53
CA TYR A 37 15.00 0.78 5.62
C TYR A 37 15.84 1.18 4.40
N ARG A 38 15.23 1.79 3.39
CA ARG A 38 15.91 2.28 2.20
C ARG A 38 16.62 3.57 2.54
N MET A 39 17.93 3.49 2.79
CA MET A 39 18.75 4.66 3.06
C MET A 39 19.17 5.38 1.76
N ASN A 40 19.38 6.69 1.88
CA ASN A 40 19.80 7.56 0.80
C ASN A 40 21.22 7.19 0.32
N SER A 41 21.42 7.09 -0.99
CA SER A 41 22.71 6.74 -1.61
C SER A 41 23.84 7.72 -1.22
N LYS A 42 23.51 8.96 -0.85
CA LYS A 42 24.47 9.95 -0.36
C LYS A 42 25.25 9.48 0.88
N TYR A 43 24.59 8.77 1.80
CA TYR A 43 25.25 8.24 3.00
C TYR A 43 26.25 7.14 2.67
N MET A 44 25.91 6.27 1.70
CA MET A 44 26.82 5.23 1.22
C MET A 44 28.09 5.83 0.63
N VAL A 45 27.94 6.85 -0.22
CA VAL A 45 29.08 7.57 -0.80
C VAL A 45 29.94 8.23 0.29
N ALA A 46 29.31 8.87 1.28
CA ALA A 46 30.04 9.51 2.38
C ALA A 46 30.89 8.51 3.17
N TYR A 47 30.33 7.37 3.57
CA TYR A 47 31.08 6.35 4.31
C TYR A 47 32.23 5.74 3.48
N ILE A 48 32.02 5.54 2.17
CA ILE A 48 33.10 5.08 1.27
C ILE A 48 34.22 6.12 1.22
N CYS A 49 33.90 7.40 1.07
CA CYS A 49 34.91 8.47 1.08
C CYS A 49 35.67 8.50 2.42
N PHE A 50 34.97 8.47 3.56
CA PHE A 50 35.63 8.45 4.87
C PHE A 50 36.57 7.25 5.01
N LEU A 51 36.13 6.05 4.61
CA LEU A 51 36.97 4.86 4.65
C LEU A 51 38.23 5.02 3.80
N LEU A 52 38.11 5.57 2.59
CA LEU A 52 39.26 5.80 1.70
C LEU A 52 40.21 6.86 2.26
N PHE A 53 39.71 7.91 2.92
CA PHE A 53 40.54 8.92 3.58
C PHE A 53 41.22 8.42 4.86
N SER A 54 40.64 7.45 5.57
CA SER A 54 41.26 6.85 6.75
C SER A 54 42.56 6.10 6.42
N ILE A 55 42.69 5.55 5.22
CA ILE A 55 43.88 4.77 4.78
C ILE A 55 45.15 5.63 4.74
N PRO A 56 45.22 6.77 4.01
CA PRO A 56 46.42 7.61 4.00
C PRO A 56 46.68 8.27 5.35
N LEU A 57 45.62 8.59 6.12
CA LEU A 57 45.74 9.21 7.44
C LEU A 57 46.29 8.26 8.51
N TYR A 58 46.21 6.95 8.30
CA TYR A 58 46.73 5.94 9.23
C TYR A 58 48.20 6.16 9.62
N LYS A 59 49.02 6.62 8.67
CA LYS A 59 50.45 6.91 8.92
C LYS A 59 50.69 8.18 9.73
N LEU A 60 49.73 9.11 9.76
CA LEU A 60 49.82 10.39 10.46
C LEU A 60 49.15 10.35 11.83
N MET A 61 47.97 9.73 11.92
CA MET A 61 47.13 9.69 13.11
C MET A 61 46.49 8.30 13.25
N PHE A 62 47.26 7.33 13.73
CA PHE A 62 46.86 5.91 13.81
C PHE A 62 45.50 5.70 14.49
N LEU A 63 45.35 6.10 15.76
CA LEU A 63 44.13 5.88 16.55
C LEU A 63 42.87 6.50 15.91
N PRO A 64 42.84 7.81 15.56
CA PRO A 64 41.70 8.42 14.88
C PRO A 64 41.37 7.79 13.52
N SER A 65 42.39 7.37 12.77
CA SER A 65 42.21 6.72 11.47
C SER A 65 41.58 5.34 11.60
N VAL A 66 41.99 4.56 12.61
CA VAL A 66 41.37 3.27 12.92
C VAL A 66 39.91 3.45 13.34
N ILE A 67 39.62 4.40 14.24
CA ILE A 67 38.25 4.67 14.70
C ILE A 67 37.34 5.09 13.53
N SER A 68 37.80 6.03 12.70
CA SER A 68 37.03 6.48 11.52
C SER A 68 36.83 5.37 10.48
N GLY A 69 37.84 4.52 10.26
CA GLY A 69 37.75 3.38 9.36
C GLY A 69 36.73 2.35 9.85
N VAL A 70 36.76 2.00 11.14
CA VAL A 70 35.79 1.08 11.75
C VAL A 70 34.38 1.66 11.69
N ALA A 71 34.20 2.93 12.04
CA ALA A 71 32.89 3.58 11.97
C ALA A 71 32.34 3.59 10.53
N SER A 72 33.18 3.86 9.55
CA SER A 72 32.80 3.85 8.12
C SER A 72 32.43 2.45 7.65
N LEU A 73 33.20 1.42 8.04
CA LEU A 73 32.93 0.04 7.71
C LEU A 73 31.60 -0.43 8.33
N THR A 74 31.37 -0.15 9.62
CA THR A 74 30.10 -0.47 10.29
C THR A 74 28.93 0.26 9.63
N GLY A 75 29.11 1.51 9.20
CA GLY A 75 28.11 2.26 8.45
C GLY A 75 27.76 1.59 7.11
N ILE A 76 28.76 1.19 6.32
CA ILE A 76 28.57 0.47 5.05
C ILE A 76 27.87 -0.86 5.27
N ILE A 77 28.30 -1.65 6.26
CA ILE A 77 27.66 -2.94 6.57
C ILE A 77 26.20 -2.73 6.95
N SER A 78 25.92 -1.77 7.82
CA SER A 78 24.55 -1.44 8.25
C SER A 78 23.66 -1.02 7.09
N LEU A 79 24.22 -0.32 6.09
CA LEU A 79 23.53 0.07 4.86
C LEU A 79 23.20 -1.13 3.95
N LEU A 80 24.05 -2.16 3.94
CA LEU A 80 23.89 -3.33 3.07
C LEU A 80 23.02 -4.42 3.69
N ILE A 81 22.94 -4.50 5.02
CA ILE A 81 22.11 -5.49 5.74
C ILE A 81 20.68 -5.58 5.18
N PRO A 82 19.93 -4.48 4.96
CA PRO A 82 18.57 -4.56 4.42
C PRO A 82 18.46 -5.27 3.06
N TYR A 83 19.51 -5.22 2.24
CA TYR A 83 19.53 -5.86 0.92
C TYR A 83 19.88 -7.35 1.00
N GLY A 84 20.58 -7.79 2.05
CA GLY A 84 20.94 -9.19 2.27
C GLY A 84 19.83 -10.04 2.89
N PHE A 85 19.02 -9.47 3.78
CA PHE A 85 18.04 -10.23 4.57
C PHE A 85 16.59 -10.01 4.10
N ASN A 86 15.86 -11.11 3.90
CA ASN A 86 14.44 -11.08 3.48
C ASN A 86 13.53 -10.38 4.50
N TYR A 87 13.92 -10.30 5.77
CA TYR A 87 13.18 -9.60 6.81
C TYR A 87 12.92 -8.11 6.48
N PHE A 88 13.89 -7.46 5.82
CA PHE A 88 13.80 -6.05 5.43
C PHE A 88 13.16 -5.84 4.05
N LYS A 89 12.80 -6.92 3.37
CA LYS A 89 12.18 -6.87 2.05
C LYS A 89 10.67 -6.99 2.16
N GLU A 90 9.98 -6.43 1.19
CA GLU A 90 8.57 -6.60 0.96
C GLU A 90 8.33 -7.03 -0.49
N LYS A 91 7.20 -7.70 -0.70
CA LYS A 91 6.75 -8.04 -2.05
C LYS A 91 6.12 -6.80 -2.66
N VAL A 92 6.65 -6.37 -3.79
CA VAL A 92 6.08 -5.32 -4.62
C VAL A 92 5.60 -5.97 -5.90
N TRP A 93 4.30 -5.85 -6.15
CA TRP A 93 3.68 -6.37 -7.36
C TRP A 93 3.94 -5.40 -8.50
N ASN A 94 4.42 -5.92 -9.62
CA ASN A 94 4.68 -5.10 -10.80
C ASN A 94 3.50 -5.23 -11.75
N ASP A 95 3.05 -4.11 -12.29
CA ASP A 95 1.99 -4.03 -13.31
C ASP A 95 0.72 -4.84 -12.94
N ASP A 96 0.34 -4.83 -11.67
CA ASP A 96 -0.82 -5.58 -11.15
C ASP A 96 -2.16 -4.87 -11.38
N TYR A 97 -2.34 -4.41 -12.62
CA TYR A 97 -3.57 -3.80 -13.09
C TYR A 97 -4.71 -4.81 -13.13
N ILE A 98 -5.90 -4.35 -12.77
CA ILE A 98 -7.11 -5.16 -12.83
C ILE A 98 -7.44 -5.46 -14.30
N THR A 99 -7.74 -6.72 -14.59
CA THR A 99 -8.21 -7.13 -15.92
C THR A 99 -9.62 -6.60 -16.18
N GLU A 100 -10.01 -6.42 -17.45
CA GLU A 100 -11.37 -5.99 -17.79
C GLU A 100 -12.43 -6.93 -17.21
N PHE A 101 -12.19 -8.24 -17.21
CA PHE A 101 -13.10 -9.24 -16.64
C PHE A 101 -13.31 -9.06 -15.14
N ASP A 102 -12.23 -8.88 -14.38
CA ASP A 102 -12.33 -8.64 -12.93
C ASP A 102 -12.97 -7.28 -12.63
N LEU A 103 -12.72 -6.27 -13.47
CA LEU A 103 -13.36 -4.97 -13.36
C LEU A 103 -14.88 -5.09 -13.54
N PHE A 104 -15.35 -5.81 -14.56
CA PHE A 104 -16.77 -6.07 -14.75
C PHE A 104 -17.39 -6.79 -13.55
N TYR A 105 -16.72 -7.83 -13.04
CA TYR A 105 -17.19 -8.58 -11.87
C TYR A 105 -17.29 -7.72 -10.60
N LEU A 106 -16.32 -6.84 -10.36
CA LEU A 106 -16.36 -5.90 -9.23
C LEU A 106 -17.51 -4.89 -9.39
N CYS A 107 -17.72 -4.41 -10.61
CA CYS A 107 -18.74 -3.41 -10.95
C CYS A 107 -20.19 -3.95 -10.95
N GLU A 108 -20.41 -5.26 -10.83
CA GLU A 108 -21.75 -5.81 -10.58
C GLU A 108 -22.35 -5.33 -9.25
N ASN A 109 -21.50 -4.92 -8.29
CA ASN A 109 -21.96 -4.25 -7.07
C ASN A 109 -22.02 -2.72 -7.32
N GLU A 110 -23.21 -2.13 -7.20
CA GLU A 110 -23.45 -0.72 -7.54
C GLU A 110 -22.59 0.26 -6.72
N HIS A 111 -22.39 -0.02 -5.42
CA HIS A 111 -21.56 0.84 -4.57
C HIS A 111 -20.08 0.74 -4.93
N LEU A 112 -19.62 -0.47 -5.27
CA LEU A 112 -18.24 -0.70 -5.69
C LEU A 112 -17.96 -0.08 -7.07
N TYR A 113 -18.92 -0.19 -8.00
CA TYR A 113 -18.88 0.48 -9.31
C TYR A 113 -18.67 1.99 -9.16
N SER A 114 -19.46 2.65 -8.32
CA SER A 114 -19.37 4.09 -8.08
C SER A 114 -17.95 4.51 -7.66
N ILE A 115 -17.39 3.80 -6.67
CA ILE A 115 -16.05 4.08 -6.14
C ILE A 115 -14.96 3.83 -7.18
N ILE A 116 -15.03 2.71 -7.91
CA ILE A 116 -14.04 2.35 -8.91
C ILE A 116 -14.05 3.35 -10.08
N ILE A 117 -15.23 3.76 -10.53
CA ILE A 117 -15.36 4.75 -11.61
C ILE A 117 -14.82 6.12 -11.19
N ASP A 118 -15.06 6.55 -9.95
CA ASP A 118 -14.53 7.81 -9.44
C ASP A 118 -13.00 7.78 -9.37
N GLU A 119 -12.42 6.66 -8.94
CA GLU A 119 -10.97 6.44 -8.94
C GLU A 119 -10.40 6.54 -10.36
N ILE A 120 -11.02 5.88 -11.33
CA ILE A 120 -10.61 5.93 -12.75
C ILE A 120 -10.73 7.35 -13.31
N LYS A 121 -11.83 8.06 -13.04
CA LYS A 121 -12.05 9.45 -13.48
C LYS A 121 -11.03 10.42 -12.89
N SER A 122 -10.56 10.16 -11.67
CA SER A 122 -9.51 10.96 -11.03
C SER A 122 -8.12 10.78 -11.67
N GLY A 123 -8.00 9.87 -12.65
CA GLY A 123 -6.75 9.56 -13.33
C GLY A 123 -5.90 8.51 -12.61
N ASN A 124 -6.40 7.96 -11.50
CA ASN A 124 -5.73 6.90 -10.77
C ASN A 124 -5.93 5.56 -11.48
N ARG A 125 -4.87 4.75 -11.50
CA ARG A 125 -4.93 3.40 -12.05
C ARG A 125 -5.34 2.43 -10.95
N VAL A 126 -6.40 1.68 -11.20
CA VAL A 126 -6.91 0.70 -10.24
C VAL A 126 -6.11 -0.59 -10.36
N THR A 127 -5.44 -0.99 -9.27
CA THR A 127 -4.63 -2.20 -9.18
C THR A 127 -5.17 -3.16 -8.13
N TYR A 128 -4.79 -4.44 -8.21
CA TYR A 128 -5.13 -5.41 -7.16
C TYR A 128 -4.55 -5.01 -5.80
N THR A 129 -3.36 -4.40 -5.77
CA THR A 129 -2.77 -3.84 -4.54
C THR A 129 -3.61 -2.71 -3.96
N TRP A 130 -4.07 -1.77 -4.79
CA TRP A 130 -4.94 -0.68 -4.32
C TRP A 130 -6.24 -1.22 -3.72
N LEU A 131 -6.87 -2.23 -4.35
CA LEU A 131 -8.07 -2.87 -3.82
C LEU A 131 -7.82 -3.49 -2.45
N GLU A 132 -6.74 -4.27 -2.33
CA GLU A 132 -6.35 -4.95 -1.09
C GLU A 132 -6.10 -3.94 0.05
N GLU A 133 -5.33 -2.88 -0.20
CA GLU A 133 -5.03 -1.85 0.79
C GLU A 133 -6.23 -0.96 1.14
N SER A 134 -7.12 -0.73 0.17
CA SER A 134 -8.27 0.17 0.32
C SER A 134 -9.55 -0.53 0.75
N THR A 135 -9.60 -1.87 0.82
CA THR A 135 -10.81 -2.65 1.13
C THR A 135 -11.54 -2.12 2.37
N ASN A 136 -10.83 -1.88 3.48
CA ASN A 136 -11.44 -1.37 4.71
C ASN A 136 -11.97 0.06 4.55
N LYS A 137 -11.26 0.91 3.79
CA LYS A 137 -11.69 2.29 3.51
C LYS A 137 -12.95 2.29 2.65
N ILE A 138 -12.97 1.48 1.59
CA ILE A 138 -14.12 1.24 0.71
C ILE A 138 -15.32 0.80 1.54
N CYS A 139 -15.17 -0.26 2.35
CA CYS A 139 -16.25 -0.75 3.21
C CYS A 139 -16.77 0.34 4.16
N SER A 140 -15.88 1.11 4.80
CA SER A 140 -16.28 2.20 5.70
C SER A 140 -17.01 3.35 4.99
N PHE A 141 -16.71 3.57 3.71
CA PHE A 141 -17.34 4.60 2.90
C PHE A 141 -18.75 4.15 2.50
N ILE A 142 -18.88 2.91 2.04
CA ILE A 142 -20.17 2.30 1.70
C ILE A 142 -21.09 2.26 2.93
N GLN A 143 -20.55 1.87 4.10
CA GLN A 143 -21.31 1.86 5.33
C GLN A 143 -21.88 3.25 5.66
N ARG A 144 -21.07 4.29 5.54
CA ARG A 144 -21.50 5.68 5.78
C ARG A 144 -22.56 6.14 4.78
N GLN A 145 -22.47 5.73 3.52
CA GLN A 145 -23.51 6.03 2.53
C GLN A 145 -24.84 5.36 2.88
N ILE A 146 -24.81 4.07 3.20
CA ILE A 146 -26.01 3.32 3.60
C ILE A 146 -26.67 3.95 4.84
N GLU A 147 -25.87 4.34 5.84
CA GLU A 147 -26.36 5.02 7.04
C GLU A 147 -27.00 6.39 6.70
N ALA A 148 -26.39 7.17 5.80
CA ALA A 148 -26.93 8.45 5.37
C ALA A 148 -28.25 8.30 4.58
N ASP A 149 -28.34 7.31 3.70
CA ASP A 149 -29.55 7.05 2.91
C ASP A 149 -30.69 6.58 3.80
N ASN A 150 -30.41 5.71 4.77
CA ASN A 150 -31.40 5.28 5.77
C ASN A 150 -31.94 6.47 6.59
N LEU A 151 -31.07 7.39 7.01
CA LEU A 151 -31.48 8.59 7.73
C LEU A 151 -32.36 9.51 6.87
N LYS A 152 -32.05 9.65 5.58
CA LYS A 152 -32.88 10.40 4.63
C LYS A 152 -34.28 9.82 4.50
N VAL A 153 -34.38 8.51 4.31
CA VAL A 153 -35.68 7.81 4.20
C VAL A 153 -36.50 7.97 5.48
N ILE A 154 -35.87 7.89 6.65
CA ILE A 154 -36.55 8.11 7.93
C ILE A 154 -37.04 9.55 8.05
N ALA A 155 -36.21 10.53 7.68
CA ALA A 155 -36.59 11.95 7.71
C ALA A 155 -37.79 12.22 6.78
N GLU A 156 -37.77 11.69 5.56
CA GLU A 156 -38.87 11.81 4.59
C GLU A 156 -40.18 11.19 5.12
N LYS A 157 -40.11 10.00 5.74
CA LYS A 157 -41.28 9.37 6.36
C LYS A 157 -41.86 10.20 7.51
N ILE A 158 -41.01 10.78 8.35
CA ILE A 158 -41.47 11.65 9.46
C ILE A 158 -42.16 12.90 8.92
N VAL A 159 -41.62 13.52 7.87
CA VAL A 159 -42.22 14.70 7.23
C VAL A 159 -43.59 14.37 6.64
N ASN A 160 -43.70 13.26 5.90
CA ASN A 160 -44.96 12.86 5.28
C ASN A 160 -46.03 12.50 6.31
N HIS A 161 -45.65 11.81 7.40
CA HIS A 161 -46.61 11.46 8.45
C HIS A 161 -47.12 12.68 9.24
N LYS A 162 -46.29 13.72 9.40
CA LYS A 162 -46.74 15.01 9.94
C LYS A 162 -47.71 15.73 9.01
N ALA A 163 -47.53 15.63 7.69
CA ALA A 163 -48.41 16.26 6.70
C ALA A 163 -49.79 15.59 6.61
N GLU A 164 -49.90 14.30 6.90
CA GLU A 164 -51.18 13.55 6.93
C GLU A 164 -51.97 13.73 8.24
N SER A 165 -51.35 14.29 9.28
CA SER A 165 -51.96 14.52 10.61
C SER A 165 -52.60 15.90 10.79
N ILE A 166 -52.68 16.71 9.72
CA ILE A 166 -53.30 18.05 9.66
C ILE A 166 -54.50 17.97 8.71
#